data_AF-A0A2C9M9A4-F1
#
_entry.id   AF-A0A2C9M9A4-F1
#
_cell.length_a   1.000
_cell.length_b   1.000
_cell.length_c   1.000
_cell.angle_alpha   90.00
_cell.angle_beta   90.00
_cell.angle_gamma   90.00
#
_symmetry.space_group_name_H-M   'P 1'
#
loop_
_entity.id
_entity.type
_entity.pdbx_description
1 polymer ?
#
loop_
_entity_poly.entity_id
_entity_poly.type
_entity_poly.pdbx_seq_one_letter_code
_entity_poly.pdbx_strand_id
1 'polypeptide(L)'
;LGLNRWKHYWDDPLAHLEGVECCQPIAPWNNVEQQVVYDDWTYALDNDYSWAFCRVGYFLQGLYRSNQAFPPYKGYLFNIEHARCTKPATHPLNYGSCQDIDIAYCMTQQGKCFCPAGSFLTGIYRADGDDLYFLKKIRCCTVASNALVMDEKSKIQTRIMDTTLWNMATLAHYLGYGWCYGCHGMAVGEDFNRNGDTWAADTSTFWGSWCEGDKNGERLNLVFGDWGFAVKEIIYGESVIEDLQAETVDSGVLYNRASSPVTESISRSKTIQETITHSTTSTFSNSHELGIELKERANME
;
A
#
# COMPACT_ATOMS: atom_id res chain seq x y z
N LEU A 1 -18.54 1.43 2.58
CA LEU A 1 -19.31 2.68 2.47
C LEU A 1 -20.66 2.36 1.86
N GLY A 2 -21.75 2.78 2.48
CA GLY A 2 -23.08 2.82 1.86
C GLY A 2 -23.55 4.26 1.70
N LEU A 3 -24.28 4.55 0.62
CA LEU A 3 -24.88 5.87 0.35
C LEU A 3 -26.28 5.90 0.95
N ASN A 4 -26.58 6.83 1.87
CA ASN A 4 -27.88 6.94 2.51
C ASN A 4 -28.69 8.10 1.94
N ARG A 5 -29.85 7.77 1.37
CA ARG A 5 -30.81 8.72 0.80
C ARG A 5 -31.94 8.99 1.79
N TRP A 6 -32.20 10.27 2.05
CA TRP A 6 -33.26 10.68 2.99
C TRP A 6 -34.67 10.68 2.39
N LYS A 7 -34.87 11.16 1.15
CA LYS A 7 -36.21 11.23 0.54
C LYS A 7 -36.15 11.31 -0.98
N HIS A 8 -37.22 10.88 -1.66
CA HIS A 8 -37.39 11.05 -3.10
C HIS A 8 -38.54 12.03 -3.40
N TYR A 9 -38.22 13.12 -4.10
CA TYR A 9 -39.16 14.15 -4.53
C TYR A 9 -39.01 14.41 -6.04
N TRP A 10 -39.90 15.24 -6.59
CA TRP A 10 -39.84 15.70 -7.99
C TRP A 10 -38.58 16.51 -8.32
N ASP A 11 -37.95 17.05 -7.28
CA ASP A 11 -36.65 17.70 -7.32
C ASP A 11 -35.72 16.86 -6.43
N ASP A 12 -34.63 16.34 -7.00
CA ASP A 12 -33.80 15.34 -6.34
C ASP A 12 -32.30 15.71 -6.31
N PRO A 13 -31.96 16.73 -5.51
CA PRO A 13 -30.60 17.20 -5.35
C PRO A 13 -29.70 16.24 -4.56
N LEU A 14 -28.37 16.43 -4.71
CA LEU A 14 -27.33 15.82 -3.89
C LEU A 14 -27.53 16.02 -2.39
N ALA A 15 -28.21 17.09 -1.97
CA ALA A 15 -28.51 17.36 -0.57
C ALA A 15 -29.31 16.23 0.10
N HIS A 16 -29.97 15.36 -0.68
CA HIS A 16 -30.66 14.18 -0.17
C HIS A 16 -29.74 12.99 0.14
N LEU A 17 -28.45 13.09 -0.19
CA LEU A 17 -27.40 12.18 0.28
C LEU A 17 -26.93 12.63 1.68
N GLU A 18 -27.71 12.28 2.70
CA GLU A 18 -27.55 12.84 4.06
C GLU A 18 -26.64 12.00 4.97
N GLY A 19 -26.14 10.87 4.49
CA GLY A 19 -25.25 10.07 5.32
C GLY A 19 -24.49 9.00 4.56
N VAL A 20 -23.46 8.51 5.24
CA VAL A 20 -22.67 7.36 4.82
C VAL A 20 -22.63 6.34 5.94
N GLU A 21 -22.59 5.07 5.56
CA GLU A 21 -22.28 4.01 6.52
C GLU A 21 -20.79 3.68 6.45
N CYS A 22 -20.08 3.92 7.57
CA CYS A 22 -18.68 3.57 7.72
C CYS A 22 -18.53 2.05 7.86
N CYS A 23 -17.54 1.49 7.17
CA CYS A 23 -17.17 0.09 7.29
C CYS A 23 -15.67 0.02 7.55
N GLN A 24 -15.25 -0.79 8.52
CA GLN A 24 -13.83 -1.05 8.75
C GLN A 24 -13.41 -2.27 7.93
N PRO A 25 -12.23 -2.24 7.29
CA PRO A 25 -11.68 -3.45 6.69
C PRO A 25 -11.33 -4.47 7.79
N ILE A 26 -11.10 -5.71 7.38
CA ILE A 26 -10.63 -6.77 8.28
C ILE A 26 -9.11 -6.72 8.42
N ALA A 27 -8.56 -7.40 9.44
CA ALA A 27 -7.12 -7.59 9.56
C ALA A 27 -6.55 -8.23 8.27
N PRO A 28 -5.33 -7.86 7.82
CA PRO A 28 -4.36 -6.96 8.48
C PRO A 28 -4.53 -5.46 8.13
N TRP A 29 -5.66 -5.08 7.56
CA TRP A 29 -5.89 -3.75 7.00
C TRP A 29 -6.59 -2.77 7.95
N ASN A 30 -7.05 -3.26 9.11
CA ASN A 30 -7.71 -2.46 10.12
C ASN A 30 -6.70 -1.82 11.09
N ASN A 31 -7.08 -0.69 11.68
CA ASN A 31 -6.29 0.00 12.71
C ASN A 31 -4.84 0.31 12.29
N VAL A 32 -4.61 0.56 11.00
CA VAL A 32 -3.32 1.02 10.45
C VAL A 32 -3.45 2.42 9.90
N GLU A 33 -2.32 3.10 9.73
CA GLU A 33 -2.22 4.39 9.08
C GLU A 33 -2.93 4.37 7.73
N GLN A 34 -3.60 5.47 7.40
CA GLN A 34 -4.29 5.63 6.12
C GLN A 34 -3.47 6.56 5.23
N GLN A 35 -3.48 6.26 3.94
CA GLN A 35 -3.11 7.21 2.90
C GLN A 35 -4.36 7.76 2.27
N VAL A 36 -4.42 9.07 2.19
CA VAL A 36 -5.56 9.80 1.65
C VAL A 36 -5.07 10.62 0.47
N VAL A 37 -5.75 10.45 -0.65
CA VAL A 37 -5.54 11.21 -1.88
C VAL A 37 -6.89 11.74 -2.35
N TYR A 38 -6.84 12.76 -3.20
CA TYR A 38 -8.03 13.29 -3.83
C TYR A 38 -7.96 13.03 -5.34
N ASP A 39 -9.01 12.44 -5.89
CA ASP A 39 -9.12 12.17 -7.32
C ASP A 39 -10.02 13.19 -7.97
N ASP A 40 -9.52 13.78 -9.06
CA ASP A 40 -10.20 14.79 -9.86
C ASP A 40 -11.33 14.15 -10.66
N TRP A 41 -12.56 14.50 -10.31
CA TRP A 41 -13.79 14.06 -10.97
C TRP A 41 -14.47 15.19 -11.73
N THR A 42 -13.80 16.35 -11.91
CA THR A 42 -14.34 17.57 -12.52
C THR A 42 -15.18 17.29 -13.75
N TYR A 43 -14.67 16.49 -14.68
CA TYR A 43 -15.37 16.16 -15.93
C TYR A 43 -16.00 14.77 -15.92
N ALA A 44 -15.77 13.98 -14.87
CA ALA A 44 -16.16 12.58 -14.83
C ALA A 44 -17.69 12.46 -14.78
N LEU A 45 -18.38 13.35 -14.07
CA LEU A 45 -19.84 13.32 -13.89
C LEU A 45 -20.58 14.40 -14.67
N ASP A 46 -19.89 15.16 -15.52
CA ASP A 46 -20.47 16.17 -16.43
C ASP A 46 -21.22 15.55 -17.61
N ASN A 47 -20.84 14.34 -18.02
CA ASN A 47 -21.48 13.63 -19.11
C ASN A 47 -22.41 12.53 -18.61
N ASP A 48 -23.49 12.28 -19.35
CA ASP A 48 -24.35 11.13 -19.11
C ASP A 48 -23.60 9.82 -19.38
N TYR A 49 -24.07 8.75 -18.73
CA TYR A 49 -23.55 7.39 -18.91
C TYR A 49 -22.05 7.24 -18.61
N SER A 50 -21.57 7.95 -17.58
CA SER A 50 -20.17 8.02 -17.22
C SER A 50 -19.88 7.42 -15.85
N TRP A 51 -18.61 7.04 -15.66
CA TRP A 51 -18.09 6.59 -14.37
C TRP A 51 -17.11 7.61 -13.80
N ALA A 52 -17.15 7.74 -12.48
CA ALA A 52 -16.10 8.39 -11.70
C ALA A 52 -15.52 7.38 -10.71
N PHE A 53 -14.18 7.29 -10.64
CA PHE A 53 -13.47 6.29 -9.85
C PHE A 53 -12.40 6.93 -8.98
N CYS A 54 -12.21 6.37 -7.79
CA CYS A 54 -10.93 6.48 -7.08
C CYS A 54 -9.85 5.76 -7.89
N ARG A 55 -8.61 6.22 -7.77
CA ARG A 55 -7.45 5.55 -8.36
C ARG A 55 -7.27 4.16 -7.77
N VAL A 56 -6.66 3.28 -8.57
CA VAL A 56 -6.53 1.85 -8.26
C VAL A 56 -5.90 1.63 -6.88
N GLY A 57 -6.51 0.74 -6.09
CA GLY A 57 -6.11 0.43 -4.72
C GLY A 57 -6.72 1.35 -3.65
N TYR A 58 -7.37 2.45 -4.03
CA TYR A 58 -8.04 3.36 -3.11
C TYR A 58 -9.57 3.18 -3.13
N PHE A 59 -10.18 3.50 -1.99
CA PHE A 59 -11.60 3.34 -1.72
C PHE A 59 -12.22 4.68 -1.35
N LEU A 60 -13.46 4.90 -1.80
CA LEU A 60 -14.17 6.15 -1.60
C LEU A 60 -14.52 6.36 -0.12
N GLN A 61 -14.11 7.50 0.43
CA GLN A 61 -14.41 7.92 1.80
C GLN A 61 -15.22 9.21 1.87
N GLY A 62 -15.12 10.08 0.86
CA GLY A 62 -15.86 11.33 0.82
C GLY A 62 -16.00 11.88 -0.59
N LEU A 63 -16.92 12.81 -0.76
CA LEU A 63 -17.19 13.52 -2.00
C LEU A 63 -17.15 15.01 -1.71
N TYR A 64 -16.54 15.77 -2.62
CA TYR A 64 -16.61 17.21 -2.61
C TYR A 64 -17.64 17.69 -3.61
N ARG A 65 -18.40 18.70 -3.22
CA ARG A 65 -19.42 19.33 -4.05
C ARG A 65 -19.07 20.79 -4.30
N SER A 66 -18.99 21.20 -5.56
CA SER A 66 -18.88 22.62 -5.91
C SER A 66 -20.19 23.37 -5.66
N ASN A 67 -20.08 24.67 -5.46
CA ASN A 67 -21.21 25.59 -5.39
C ASN A 67 -21.33 26.47 -6.65
N GLN A 68 -20.56 26.18 -7.70
CA GLN A 68 -20.33 27.08 -8.83
C GLN A 68 -21.33 26.90 -9.99
N ALA A 69 -22.15 25.85 -9.99
CA ALA A 69 -23.15 25.66 -11.05
C ALA A 69 -24.54 26.19 -10.69
N PHE A 70 -25.31 26.54 -11.72
CA PHE A 70 -26.65 27.09 -11.57
C PHE A 70 -27.71 25.97 -11.65
N PRO A 71 -28.67 25.87 -10.71
CA PRO A 71 -28.82 26.74 -9.54
C PRO A 71 -27.89 26.33 -8.38
N PRO A 72 -27.20 27.29 -7.73
CA PRO A 72 -26.16 27.00 -6.72
C PRO A 72 -26.68 26.29 -5.47
N TYR A 73 -27.99 26.40 -5.19
CA TYR A 73 -28.67 25.77 -4.06
C TYR A 73 -29.19 24.36 -4.36
N LYS A 74 -29.21 23.95 -5.64
CA LYS A 74 -29.82 22.69 -6.05
C LYS A 74 -28.81 21.57 -5.89
N GLY A 75 -27.65 21.66 -6.53
CA GLY A 75 -26.58 20.66 -6.37
C GLY A 75 -26.96 19.32 -7.01
N TYR A 76 -26.42 19.07 -8.19
CA TYR A 76 -26.65 17.90 -9.03
C TYR A 76 -25.43 16.99 -9.10
N LEU A 77 -25.56 15.81 -9.69
CA LEU A 77 -24.45 14.84 -9.81
C LEU A 77 -23.18 15.44 -10.42
N PHE A 78 -23.33 16.29 -11.45
CA PHE A 78 -22.20 16.98 -12.08
C PHE A 78 -21.52 18.02 -11.17
N ASN A 79 -22.10 18.35 -10.01
CA ASN A 79 -21.42 19.18 -9.01
C ASN A 79 -20.48 18.40 -8.11
N ILE A 80 -20.38 17.08 -8.25
CA ILE A 80 -19.36 16.29 -7.59
C ILE A 80 -18.06 16.43 -8.38
N GLU A 81 -17.15 17.25 -7.88
CA GLU A 81 -15.92 17.59 -8.62
C GLU A 81 -14.72 16.75 -8.24
N HIS A 82 -14.72 16.16 -7.05
CA HIS A 82 -13.63 15.28 -6.63
C HIS A 82 -14.03 14.37 -5.49
N ALA A 83 -13.25 13.31 -5.34
CA ALA A 83 -13.44 12.28 -4.33
C ALA A 83 -12.26 12.23 -3.37
N ARG A 84 -12.57 12.12 -2.08
CA ARG A 84 -11.59 11.76 -1.06
C ARG A 84 -11.46 10.25 -1.04
N CYS A 85 -10.32 9.75 -1.49
CA CYS A 85 -10.03 8.34 -1.68
C CYS A 85 -8.96 7.90 -0.68
N THR A 86 -9.20 6.78 0.02
CA THR A 86 -8.33 6.28 1.08
C THR A 86 -7.87 4.86 0.81
N LYS A 87 -6.65 4.52 1.24
CA LYS A 87 -6.22 3.14 1.42
C LYS A 87 -5.48 2.98 2.74
N PRO A 88 -5.53 1.81 3.38
CA PRO A 88 -4.54 1.46 4.40
C PRO A 88 -3.13 1.65 3.82
N ALA A 89 -2.24 2.33 4.53
CA ALA A 89 -0.86 2.58 4.07
C ALA A 89 -0.13 1.28 3.73
N THR A 90 -0.49 0.21 4.42
CA THR A 90 0.05 -1.13 4.25
C THR A 90 -0.53 -1.89 3.05
N HIS A 91 -1.65 -1.42 2.50
CA HIS A 91 -2.38 -2.09 1.42
C HIS A 91 -1.73 -1.76 0.07
N PRO A 92 -1.54 -2.77 -0.80
CA PRO A 92 -0.93 -2.58 -2.11
C PRO A 92 -1.82 -1.77 -3.06
N LEU A 93 -1.24 -1.22 -4.14
CA LEU A 93 -1.94 -0.43 -5.15
C LEU A 93 -2.75 -1.30 -6.13
N ASN A 94 -3.57 -2.21 -5.60
CA ASN A 94 -4.47 -3.05 -6.37
C ASN A 94 -5.70 -3.46 -5.55
N TYR A 95 -6.78 -3.78 -6.25
CA TYR A 95 -7.96 -4.36 -5.64
C TYR A 95 -7.86 -5.89 -5.56
N GLY A 96 -8.74 -6.50 -4.77
CA GLY A 96 -9.12 -7.89 -4.96
C GLY A 96 -10.15 -8.02 -6.08
N SER A 97 -11.30 -8.63 -5.79
CA SER A 97 -12.39 -8.77 -6.74
C SER A 97 -13.25 -7.52 -6.80
N CYS A 98 -13.63 -7.09 -8.01
CA CYS A 98 -14.50 -5.94 -8.24
C CYS A 98 -15.77 -6.35 -8.97
N GLN A 99 -16.87 -5.67 -8.66
CA GLN A 99 -18.17 -5.86 -9.28
C GLN A 99 -18.94 -4.53 -9.36
N ASP A 100 -19.74 -4.40 -10.41
CA ASP A 100 -20.67 -3.28 -10.57
C ASP A 100 -22.01 -3.71 -9.99
N ILE A 101 -22.51 -2.95 -9.03
CA ILE A 101 -23.78 -3.20 -8.38
C ILE A 101 -24.81 -2.23 -8.94
N ASP A 102 -25.92 -2.76 -9.46
CA ASP A 102 -27.09 -1.97 -9.80
C ASP A 102 -27.75 -1.47 -8.52
N ILE A 103 -27.80 -0.15 -8.37
CA ILE A 103 -28.41 0.55 -7.25
C ILE A 103 -29.65 1.35 -7.67
N ALA A 104 -30.13 1.17 -8.92
CA ALA A 104 -31.25 1.91 -9.46
C ALA A 104 -32.46 1.84 -8.51
N TYR A 105 -32.78 0.65 -8.01
CA TYR A 105 -33.90 0.43 -7.10
C TYR A 105 -33.71 1.11 -5.74
N CYS A 106 -32.55 0.97 -5.09
CA CYS A 106 -32.34 1.58 -3.77
C CYS A 106 -32.24 3.11 -3.86
N MET A 107 -31.78 3.66 -4.99
CA MET A 107 -31.76 5.11 -5.22
C MET A 107 -33.14 5.71 -5.50
N THR A 108 -34.18 4.90 -5.79
CA THR A 108 -35.55 5.40 -5.90
C THR A 108 -36.28 5.50 -4.56
N GLN A 109 -35.70 4.97 -3.48
CA GLN A 109 -36.36 4.87 -2.17
C GLN A 109 -35.52 5.55 -1.10
N GLN A 110 -36.17 5.98 -0.02
CA GLN A 110 -35.44 6.34 1.18
C GLN A 110 -34.71 5.11 1.71
N GLY A 111 -33.44 5.26 2.08
CA GLY A 111 -32.63 4.18 2.62
C GLY A 111 -31.23 4.15 2.03
N LYS A 112 -30.58 2.99 2.20
CA LYS A 112 -29.15 2.85 1.95
C LYS A 112 -28.85 1.94 0.77
N CYS A 113 -27.94 2.38 -0.08
CA CYS A 113 -27.33 1.59 -1.13
C CYS A 113 -25.95 1.12 -0.67
N PHE A 114 -25.66 -0.18 -0.77
CA PHE A 114 -24.47 -0.77 -0.17
C PHE A 114 -23.67 -1.61 -1.13
N CYS A 115 -22.36 -1.64 -0.90
CA CYS A 115 -21.53 -2.73 -1.39
C CYS A 115 -21.83 -4.03 -0.62
N PRO A 116 -21.64 -5.19 -1.27
CA PRO A 116 -21.67 -6.48 -0.59
C PRO A 116 -20.66 -6.55 0.56
N ALA A 117 -20.93 -7.39 1.54
CA ALA A 117 -20.06 -7.56 2.70
C ALA A 117 -18.60 -7.86 2.29
N GLY A 118 -17.65 -7.19 2.94
CA GLY A 118 -16.21 -7.29 2.61
C GLY A 118 -15.77 -6.52 1.36
N SER A 119 -16.68 -5.82 0.69
CA SER A 119 -16.38 -4.93 -0.43
C SER A 119 -16.58 -3.47 -0.06
N PHE A 120 -15.85 -2.59 -0.73
CA PHE A 120 -15.82 -1.16 -0.48
C PHE A 120 -16.08 -0.39 -1.77
N LEU A 121 -16.73 0.76 -1.63
CA LEU A 121 -17.06 1.62 -2.74
C LEU A 121 -15.78 2.21 -3.34
N THR A 122 -15.65 2.18 -4.66
CA THR A 122 -14.50 2.72 -5.40
C THR A 122 -14.91 3.69 -6.50
N GLY A 123 -16.15 3.62 -6.96
CA GLY A 123 -16.65 4.51 -7.99
C GLY A 123 -18.16 4.52 -8.10
N ILE A 124 -18.67 5.55 -8.78
CA ILE A 124 -20.09 5.82 -8.96
C ILE A 124 -20.39 6.07 -10.44
N TYR A 125 -21.59 5.67 -10.88
CA TYR A 125 -22.03 5.79 -12.27
C TYR A 125 -23.24 6.69 -12.41
N ARG A 126 -23.12 7.71 -13.27
CA ARG A 126 -24.23 8.57 -13.70
C ARG A 126 -24.87 7.99 -14.96
N ALA A 127 -26.20 7.91 -14.97
CA ALA A 127 -26.99 7.54 -16.14
C ALA A 127 -27.39 8.79 -16.96
N ASP A 128 -28.65 8.91 -17.38
CA ASP A 128 -29.17 9.98 -18.23
C ASP A 128 -29.90 11.07 -17.44
N GLY A 129 -29.13 11.90 -16.74
CA GLY A 129 -29.69 13.04 -16.01
C GLY A 129 -28.85 13.51 -14.83
N ASP A 130 -29.32 14.61 -14.23
CA ASP A 130 -28.55 15.40 -13.27
C ASP A 130 -28.90 15.10 -11.81
N ASP A 131 -30.12 14.63 -11.57
CA ASP A 131 -30.61 14.32 -10.23
C ASP A 131 -29.86 13.15 -9.59
N LEU A 132 -29.83 13.12 -8.26
CA LEU A 132 -29.24 12.05 -7.47
C LEU A 132 -29.82 10.66 -7.85
N TYR A 133 -31.08 10.62 -8.28
CA TYR A 133 -31.76 9.44 -8.82
C TYR A 133 -31.01 8.78 -9.98
N PHE A 134 -30.29 9.55 -10.80
CA PHE A 134 -29.54 9.04 -11.95
C PHE A 134 -28.22 8.37 -11.57
N LEU A 135 -27.92 8.28 -10.27
CA LEU A 135 -26.91 7.36 -9.78
C LEU A 135 -27.44 5.92 -9.86
N LYS A 136 -27.07 5.19 -10.91
CA LYS A 136 -27.65 3.86 -11.18
C LYS A 136 -26.76 2.70 -10.81
N LYS A 137 -25.44 2.91 -10.75
CA LYS A 137 -24.49 1.85 -10.41
C LYS A 137 -23.41 2.35 -9.49
N ILE A 138 -22.85 1.42 -8.72
CA ILE A 138 -21.64 1.63 -7.94
C ILE A 138 -20.64 0.53 -8.22
N ARG A 139 -19.35 0.87 -8.17
CA ARG A 139 -18.25 -0.08 -8.27
C ARG A 139 -17.80 -0.46 -6.88
N CYS A 140 -17.94 -1.72 -6.54
CA CYS A 140 -17.54 -2.28 -5.26
C CYS A 140 -16.36 -3.24 -5.44
N CYS A 141 -15.29 -3.02 -4.70
CA CYS A 141 -14.09 -3.86 -4.75
C CYS A 141 -13.73 -4.38 -3.36
N THR A 142 -13.27 -5.62 -3.26
CA THR A 142 -12.66 -6.12 -2.03
C THR A 142 -11.25 -5.57 -1.87
N VAL A 143 -10.78 -5.55 -0.62
CA VAL A 143 -9.35 -5.39 -0.33
C VAL A 143 -8.55 -6.53 -0.98
N ALA A 144 -7.24 -6.31 -1.14
CA ALA A 144 -6.34 -7.33 -1.65
C ALA A 144 -6.31 -8.52 -0.68
N SER A 145 -6.28 -9.74 -1.23
CA SER A 145 -6.32 -10.96 -0.44
C SER A 145 -5.06 -11.15 0.42
N ASN A 146 -3.92 -10.68 -0.07
CA ASN A 146 -2.62 -10.84 0.57
C ASN A 146 -1.89 -9.50 0.67
N ALA A 147 -1.03 -9.40 1.69
CA ALA A 147 -0.05 -8.33 1.77
C ALA A 147 0.96 -8.41 0.63
N LEU A 148 1.53 -7.25 0.27
CA LEU A 148 2.64 -7.19 -0.67
C LEU A 148 3.82 -8.01 -0.12
N VAL A 149 4.30 -8.97 -0.91
CA VAL A 149 5.52 -9.72 -0.57
C VAL A 149 6.71 -8.79 -0.70
N MET A 150 7.55 -8.76 0.33
CA MET A 150 8.69 -7.84 0.48
C MET A 150 9.98 -8.49 0.00
N ASP A 151 9.95 -9.01 -1.22
CA ASP A 151 11.02 -9.76 -1.89
C ASP A 151 11.98 -8.89 -2.71
N GLU A 152 11.74 -7.59 -2.79
CA GLU A 152 12.52 -6.62 -3.55
C GLU A 152 12.76 -5.33 -2.76
N LYS A 153 13.95 -4.74 -2.91
CA LYS A 153 14.33 -3.44 -2.30
C LYS A 153 13.27 -2.35 -2.53
N SER A 154 12.79 -2.21 -3.76
CA SER A 154 11.81 -1.20 -4.17
C SER A 154 10.47 -1.33 -3.43
N LYS A 155 10.01 -2.57 -3.20
CA LYS A 155 8.79 -2.86 -2.43
C LYS A 155 8.98 -2.51 -0.96
N ILE A 156 10.17 -2.79 -0.41
CA ILE A 156 10.51 -2.41 0.96
C ILE A 156 10.53 -0.89 1.13
N GLN A 157 11.24 -0.18 0.25
CA GLN A 157 11.30 1.29 0.25
C GLN A 157 9.90 1.89 0.16
N THR A 158 9.10 1.41 -0.81
CA THR A 158 7.70 1.82 -0.99
C THR A 158 6.92 1.64 0.30
N ARG A 159 7.01 0.47 0.93
CA ARG A 159 6.27 0.19 2.17
C ARG A 159 6.69 1.11 3.32
N ILE A 160 7.98 1.38 3.48
CA ILE A 160 8.47 2.30 4.50
C ILE A 160 7.92 3.70 4.24
N MET A 161 8.08 4.20 3.02
CA MET A 161 7.57 5.52 2.62
C MET A 161 6.05 5.63 2.85
N ASP A 162 5.31 4.61 2.44
CA ASP A 162 3.86 4.54 2.54
C ASP A 162 3.36 4.61 4.00
N THR A 163 4.01 3.88 4.91
CA THR A 163 3.62 3.78 6.33
C THR A 163 4.12 4.93 7.20
N THR A 164 5.15 5.64 6.75
CA THR A 164 5.76 6.74 7.53
C THR A 164 5.26 8.12 7.12
N LEU A 165 4.63 8.27 5.95
CA LEU A 165 4.13 9.54 5.42
C LEU A 165 3.40 10.40 6.46
N TRP A 166 2.37 9.86 7.09
CA TRP A 166 1.55 10.62 8.04
C TRP A 166 2.36 11.07 9.28
N ASN A 167 3.16 10.17 9.84
CA ASN A 167 4.01 10.46 11.00
C ASN A 167 5.08 11.51 10.67
N MET A 168 5.69 11.42 9.49
CA MET A 168 6.71 12.38 9.04
C MET A 168 6.12 13.75 8.72
N ALA A 169 4.97 13.82 8.06
CA ALA A 169 4.26 15.08 7.82
C ALA A 169 3.83 15.74 9.13
N THR A 170 3.36 14.94 10.10
CA THR A 170 3.00 15.41 11.45
C THR A 170 4.21 15.94 12.21
N LEU A 171 5.34 15.24 12.14
CA LEU A 171 6.59 15.72 12.72
C LEU A 171 7.03 17.05 12.08
N ALA A 172 7.00 17.15 10.75
CA ALA A 172 7.34 18.38 10.04
C ALA A 172 6.44 19.54 10.46
N HIS A 173 5.13 19.30 10.59
CA HIS A 173 4.18 20.28 11.10
C HIS A 173 4.56 20.78 12.50
N TYR A 174 4.90 19.88 13.43
CA TYR A 174 5.34 20.26 14.78
C TYR A 174 6.69 20.98 14.81
N LEU A 175 7.56 20.75 13.83
CA LEU A 175 8.81 21.47 13.66
C LEU A 175 8.62 22.85 12.99
N GLY A 176 7.40 23.20 12.59
CA GLY A 176 7.05 24.50 12.01
C GLY A 176 7.15 24.57 10.49
N TYR A 177 7.25 23.43 9.79
CA TYR A 177 7.14 23.43 8.33
C TYR A 177 5.72 23.81 7.89
N GLY A 178 5.62 24.65 6.87
CA GLY A 178 4.35 25.02 6.25
C GLY A 178 3.78 23.91 5.37
N TRP A 179 2.48 23.98 5.07
CA TRP A 179 1.84 23.16 4.03
C TRP A 179 2.15 21.66 4.10
N CYS A 180 2.01 21.08 5.30
CA CYS A 180 2.25 19.65 5.55
C CYS A 180 1.11 18.73 5.06
N TYR A 181 0.38 19.16 4.04
CA TYR A 181 -0.71 18.47 3.35
C TYR A 181 -0.87 19.08 1.95
N GLY A 182 -1.44 18.31 1.03
CA GLY A 182 -1.70 18.77 -0.34
C GLY A 182 -2.82 19.80 -0.45
N CYS A 183 -3.05 20.28 -1.66
CA CYS A 183 -4.00 21.34 -1.95
C CYS A 183 -5.42 21.02 -1.48
N HIS A 184 -5.83 19.76 -1.64
CA HIS A 184 -7.17 19.27 -1.31
C HIS A 184 -7.21 18.53 0.04
N GLY A 185 -6.05 18.34 0.67
CA GLY A 185 -5.93 17.72 1.98
C GLY A 185 -6.70 18.49 3.06
N MET A 186 -7.43 17.77 3.90
CA MET A 186 -8.14 18.36 5.05
C MET A 186 -7.37 18.21 6.36
N ALA A 187 -6.32 17.39 6.37
CA ALA A 187 -5.48 17.13 7.53
C ALA A 187 -4.02 16.94 7.12
N VAL A 188 -3.12 17.12 8.08
CA VAL A 188 -1.67 16.88 7.92
C VAL A 188 -1.43 15.45 7.42
N GLY A 189 -0.56 15.30 6.43
CA GLY A 189 -0.22 14.01 5.82
C GLY A 189 -1.18 13.54 4.72
N GLU A 190 -2.23 14.30 4.41
CA GLU A 190 -3.14 13.99 3.29
C GLU A 190 -2.68 14.63 1.98
N ASP A 191 -3.10 14.02 0.87
CA ASP A 191 -2.98 14.54 -0.49
C ASP A 191 -1.52 14.72 -0.94
N PHE A 192 -0.71 13.70 -0.71
CA PHE A 192 0.65 13.63 -1.24
C PHE A 192 0.67 12.75 -2.49
N ASN A 193 1.44 13.17 -3.49
CA ASN A 193 1.73 12.38 -4.67
C ASN A 193 3.17 11.86 -4.61
N ARG A 194 3.35 10.59 -4.99
CA ARG A 194 4.65 9.94 -4.99
C ARG A 194 5.37 10.23 -6.30
N ASN A 195 6.62 10.66 -6.20
CA ASN A 195 7.54 10.77 -7.32
C ASN A 195 8.88 10.13 -6.94
N GLY A 196 9.10 8.88 -7.37
CA GLY A 196 10.25 8.08 -6.96
C GLY A 196 10.30 7.91 -5.44
N ASP A 197 11.39 8.39 -4.84
CA ASP A 197 11.63 8.35 -3.40
C ASP A 197 11.20 9.63 -2.67
N THR A 198 10.30 10.42 -3.29
CA THR A 198 9.73 11.63 -2.67
C THR A 198 8.22 11.53 -2.56
N TRP A 199 7.69 11.91 -1.40
CA TRP A 199 6.29 12.31 -1.25
C TRP A 199 6.20 13.83 -1.33
N ALA A 200 5.51 14.34 -2.34
CA ALA A 200 5.27 15.77 -2.52
C ALA A 200 3.82 16.09 -2.17
N ALA A 201 3.59 17.05 -1.27
CA ALA A 201 2.26 17.56 -1.00
C ALA A 201 1.70 18.17 -2.28
N ASP A 202 0.53 17.70 -2.70
CA ASP A 202 -0.01 18.04 -4.01
C ASP A 202 -0.33 19.52 -4.14
N THR A 203 -0.11 20.06 -5.34
CA THR A 203 -0.33 21.47 -5.68
C THR A 203 -1.29 21.65 -6.84
N SER A 204 -1.86 20.56 -7.36
CA SER A 204 -2.84 20.62 -8.42
C SER A 204 -4.12 21.29 -7.92
N THR A 205 -4.86 21.86 -8.86
CA THR A 205 -6.15 22.50 -8.58
C THR A 205 -7.23 21.78 -9.34
N PHE A 206 -8.34 21.49 -8.68
CA PHE A 206 -9.53 20.91 -9.28
C PHE A 206 -10.58 21.99 -9.53
N TRP A 207 -11.59 21.71 -10.35
CA TRP A 207 -12.65 22.67 -10.54
C TRP A 207 -13.37 22.98 -9.22
N GLY A 208 -13.61 24.27 -8.98
CA GLY A 208 -14.21 24.75 -7.73
C GLY A 208 -13.34 24.64 -6.48
N SER A 209 -12.09 24.14 -6.56
CA SER A 209 -11.18 24.01 -5.41
C SER A 209 -9.76 24.48 -5.77
N TRP A 210 -9.27 25.50 -5.08
CA TRP A 210 -7.94 26.05 -5.30
C TRP A 210 -7.13 26.04 -4.01
N CYS A 211 -5.81 26.06 -4.17
CA CYS A 211 -4.88 26.14 -3.05
C CYS A 211 -4.91 27.58 -2.52
N GLU A 212 -5.39 27.82 -1.31
CA GLU A 212 -5.34 29.14 -0.67
C GLU A 212 -4.13 29.29 0.25
N GLY A 213 -3.75 30.53 0.56
CA GLY A 213 -2.78 30.88 1.60
C GLY A 213 -1.41 31.35 1.12
N ASP A 214 -0.63 31.93 2.04
CA ASP A 214 0.71 32.45 1.76
C ASP A 214 1.66 31.30 1.37
N LYS A 215 2.39 31.48 0.27
CA LYS A 215 3.32 30.47 -0.27
C LYS A 215 2.68 29.09 -0.50
N ASN A 216 1.41 29.03 -0.87
CA ASN A 216 0.65 27.80 -1.15
C ASN A 216 1.28 26.87 -2.22
N GLY A 217 2.24 27.34 -3.02
CA GLY A 217 3.03 26.53 -3.96
C GLY A 217 4.32 25.94 -3.37
N GLU A 218 4.80 26.44 -2.23
CA GLU A 218 5.99 25.94 -1.52
C GLU A 218 5.57 24.89 -0.47
N ARG A 219 5.04 23.75 -0.94
CA ARG A 219 4.50 22.70 -0.04
C ARG A 219 5.55 21.70 0.42
N LEU A 220 5.21 20.96 1.48
CA LEU A 220 6.11 19.98 2.08
C LEU A 220 6.47 18.87 1.08
N ASN A 221 7.77 18.62 0.94
CA ASN A 221 8.30 17.43 0.29
C ASN A 221 9.04 16.58 1.33
N LEU A 222 8.72 15.28 1.37
CA LEU A 222 9.44 14.29 2.17
C LEU A 222 10.31 13.46 1.24
N VAL A 223 11.62 13.71 1.25
CA VAL A 223 12.60 13.04 0.40
C VAL A 223 13.27 11.93 1.19
N PHE A 224 13.18 10.70 0.69
CA PHE A 224 13.82 9.53 1.28
C PHE A 224 15.10 9.24 0.50
N GLY A 225 16.24 9.35 1.19
CA GLY A 225 17.56 9.09 0.62
C GLY A 225 18.36 8.14 1.50
N ASP A 226 19.60 7.86 1.07
CA ASP A 226 20.61 7.15 1.86
C ASP A 226 20.11 5.82 2.47
N TRP A 227 19.38 5.06 1.66
CA TRP A 227 18.83 3.77 2.06
C TRP A 227 19.92 2.77 2.43
N GLY A 228 20.01 2.44 3.71
CA GLY A 228 20.84 1.35 4.24
C GLY A 228 19.98 0.20 4.73
N PHE A 229 20.26 -1.00 4.24
CA PHE A 229 19.68 -2.23 4.76
C PHE A 229 20.78 -3.05 5.41
N ALA A 230 20.47 -3.72 6.51
CA ALA A 230 21.40 -4.61 7.20
C ALA A 230 20.66 -5.89 7.61
N VAL A 231 21.37 -7.02 7.57
CA VAL A 231 20.83 -8.28 8.07
C VAL A 231 20.83 -8.23 9.59
N LYS A 232 19.64 -8.35 10.17
CA LYS A 232 19.46 -8.42 11.61
C LYS A 232 19.68 -9.84 12.14
N GLU A 233 19.14 -10.84 11.44
CA GLU A 233 19.13 -12.23 11.87
C GLU A 233 19.05 -13.15 10.64
N ILE A 234 19.72 -14.29 10.71
CA ILE A 234 19.62 -15.37 9.72
C ILE A 234 19.01 -16.57 10.43
N ILE A 235 17.85 -17.01 9.97
CA ILE A 235 17.15 -18.18 10.49
C ILE A 235 17.27 -19.30 9.46
N TYR A 236 17.96 -20.37 9.83
CA TYR A 236 18.12 -21.54 8.98
C TYR A 236 16.92 -22.48 9.12
N GLY A 237 16.48 -23.06 8.00
CA GLY A 237 15.49 -24.13 7.99
C GLY A 237 16.08 -25.46 8.47
N GLU A 238 15.31 -26.54 8.34
CA GLU A 238 15.79 -27.88 8.65
C GLU A 238 17.00 -28.25 7.78
N SER A 239 18.04 -28.79 8.41
CA SER A 239 19.23 -29.23 7.70
C SER A 239 18.93 -30.50 6.90
N VAL A 240 19.29 -30.46 5.62
CA VAL A 240 19.29 -31.64 4.75
C VAL A 240 20.72 -32.12 4.63
N ILE A 241 20.99 -33.34 5.08
CA ILE A 241 22.27 -34.00 4.86
C ILE A 241 22.17 -34.69 3.50
N GLU A 242 22.90 -34.18 2.50
CA GLU A 242 23.13 -34.93 1.27
C GLU A 242 24.15 -36.05 1.55
N ASP A 243 23.92 -37.24 0.98
CA ASP A 243 24.74 -38.43 1.22
C ASP A 243 26.23 -38.14 1.00
N LEU A 244 26.98 -38.09 2.10
CA LEU A 244 28.42 -37.93 2.07
C LEU A 244 29.04 -39.24 1.58
N GLN A 245 29.75 -39.17 0.45
CA GLN A 245 30.53 -40.31 -0.02
C GLN A 245 31.69 -40.57 0.96
N ALA A 246 31.84 -41.83 1.39
CA ALA A 246 32.92 -42.22 2.27
C ALA A 246 34.27 -42.06 1.55
N GLU A 247 35.16 -41.23 2.10
CA GLU A 247 36.51 -41.05 1.59
C GLU A 247 37.51 -41.85 2.44
N THR A 248 38.41 -42.59 1.78
CA THR A 248 39.52 -43.26 2.48
C THR A 248 40.59 -42.22 2.82
N VAL A 249 40.72 -41.91 4.11
CA VAL A 249 41.63 -40.86 4.60
C VAL A 249 43.10 -41.27 4.56
N ASP A 250 43.39 -42.53 4.87
CA ASP A 250 44.74 -43.08 4.83
C ASP A 250 44.66 -44.61 4.79
N SER A 251 45.54 -45.25 4.04
CA SER A 251 45.63 -46.71 3.95
C SER A 251 47.10 -47.13 3.89
N GLY A 252 47.47 -48.16 4.66
CA GLY A 252 48.83 -48.65 4.71
C GLY A 252 48.94 -49.98 5.44
N VAL A 253 50.09 -50.63 5.27
CA VAL A 253 50.42 -51.92 5.89
C VAL A 253 51.60 -51.75 6.83
N LEU A 254 51.45 -52.15 8.09
CA LEU A 254 52.51 -52.13 9.09
C LEU A 254 53.11 -53.52 9.20
N TYR A 255 54.44 -53.59 9.20
CA TYR A 255 55.18 -54.85 9.29
C TYR A 255 55.98 -54.90 10.59
N ASN A 256 55.55 -55.73 11.54
CA ASN A 256 56.35 -56.01 12.73
C ASN A 256 57.50 -56.95 12.35
N ARG A 257 58.73 -56.43 12.35
CA ARG A 257 59.94 -57.22 12.09
C ARG A 257 60.69 -57.64 13.36
N ALA A 258 60.14 -57.35 14.55
CA ALA A 258 60.71 -57.81 15.80
C ALA A 258 60.33 -59.28 16.07
N SER A 259 61.18 -60.00 16.79
CA SER A 259 60.94 -61.39 17.19
C SER A 259 59.90 -61.53 18.32
N SER A 260 59.31 -60.43 18.77
CA SER A 260 58.30 -60.35 19.83
C SER A 260 57.25 -59.27 19.50
N PRO A 261 56.04 -59.31 20.09
CA PRO A 261 55.04 -58.26 19.90
C PRO A 261 55.56 -56.88 20.34
N VAL A 262 55.38 -55.86 19.50
CA VAL A 262 55.75 -54.46 19.80
C VAL A 262 54.51 -53.59 19.67
N THR A 263 54.35 -52.65 20.61
CA THR A 263 53.31 -51.62 20.55
C THR A 263 53.86 -50.40 19.84
N GLU A 264 53.32 -50.09 18.66
CA GLU A 264 53.63 -48.86 17.92
C GLU A 264 52.48 -47.88 18.07
N SER A 265 52.79 -46.61 18.33
CA SER A 265 51.79 -45.55 18.45
C SER A 265 51.84 -44.68 17.21
N ILE A 266 50.74 -44.65 16.47
CA ILE A 266 50.59 -43.83 15.27
C ILE A 266 49.72 -42.64 15.65
N SER A 267 50.29 -41.43 15.52
CA SER A 267 49.54 -40.19 15.64
C SER A 267 49.23 -39.64 14.25
N ARG A 268 47.97 -39.24 14.03
CA ARG A 268 47.52 -38.64 12.78
C ARG A 268 46.72 -37.39 13.08
N SER A 269 46.88 -36.37 12.24
CA SER A 269 46.01 -35.20 12.20
C SER A 269 45.45 -35.05 10.78
N LYS A 270 44.12 -34.90 10.68
CA LYS A 270 43.45 -34.47 9.43
C LYS A 270 42.84 -33.11 9.71
N THR A 271 43.09 -32.16 8.83
CA THR A 271 42.34 -30.90 8.81
C THR A 271 41.18 -31.07 7.84
N ILE A 272 39.95 -30.97 8.32
CA ILE A 272 38.75 -30.94 7.49
C ILE A 272 38.47 -29.48 7.18
N GLN A 273 38.32 -29.14 5.90
CA GLN A 273 37.92 -27.80 5.47
C GLN A 273 36.48 -27.90 4.95
N GLU A 274 35.54 -27.39 5.72
CA GLU A 274 34.14 -27.31 5.30
C GLU A 274 33.97 -26.11 4.35
N THR A 275 33.19 -26.30 3.29
CA THR A 275 32.80 -25.22 2.39
C THR A 275 31.30 -24.99 2.53
N ILE A 276 30.93 -23.84 3.08
CA ILE A 276 29.53 -23.45 3.20
C ILE A 276 29.17 -22.63 1.95
N THR A 277 28.19 -23.11 1.17
CA THR A 277 27.70 -22.36 0.02
C THR A 277 26.29 -21.83 0.32
N HIS A 278 26.15 -20.51 0.39
CA HIS A 278 24.85 -19.86 0.47
C HIS A 278 24.38 -19.50 -0.94
N SER A 279 23.14 -19.87 -1.29
CA SER A 279 22.48 -19.41 -2.52
C SER A 279 21.30 -18.52 -2.16
N THR A 280 21.23 -17.33 -2.76
CA THR A 280 20.12 -16.40 -2.57
C THR A 280 18.94 -16.82 -3.46
N THR A 281 17.78 -17.08 -2.86
CA THR A 281 16.54 -17.42 -3.60
C THR A 281 15.70 -16.20 -3.97
N SER A 282 16.09 -15.01 -3.51
CA SER A 282 15.42 -13.74 -3.77
C SER A 282 16.24 -12.85 -4.70
N THR A 283 15.58 -11.85 -5.29
CA THR A 283 16.22 -10.87 -6.19
C THR A 283 17.21 -9.93 -5.48
N PHE A 284 17.35 -10.03 -4.14
CA PHE A 284 18.45 -9.48 -3.34
C PHE A 284 19.77 -10.17 -3.71
N SER A 285 20.20 -9.98 -4.95
CA SER A 285 21.07 -10.93 -5.64
C SER A 285 22.55 -10.59 -5.56
N ASN A 286 22.99 -9.41 -5.10
CA ASN A 286 24.42 -9.16 -4.88
C ASN A 286 24.68 -8.01 -3.90
N SER A 287 25.60 -8.25 -2.98
CA SER A 287 25.99 -7.39 -1.87
C SER A 287 27.03 -6.34 -2.29
N HIS A 288 26.54 -5.11 -2.41
CA HIS A 288 27.27 -3.92 -1.95
C HIS A 288 26.33 -2.95 -1.21
N GLU A 289 25.02 -3.00 -1.51
CA GLU A 289 24.02 -2.09 -0.92
C GLU A 289 23.35 -2.60 0.36
N LEU A 290 23.37 -3.90 0.65
CA LEU A 290 22.69 -4.50 1.82
C LEU A 290 23.62 -4.71 3.03
N GLY A 291 24.88 -4.25 2.95
CA GLY A 291 25.88 -4.51 3.99
C GLY A 291 26.09 -6.00 4.32
N ILE A 292 25.63 -6.91 3.45
CA ILE A 292 25.81 -8.35 3.60
C ILE A 292 27.23 -8.68 3.15
N GLU A 293 28.19 -8.32 3.98
CA GLU A 293 29.50 -8.92 3.97
C GLU A 293 29.40 -10.13 4.92
N LEU A 294 29.02 -11.29 4.39
CA LEU A 294 29.14 -12.56 5.14
C LEU A 294 30.63 -12.86 5.25
N LYS A 295 31.29 -12.23 6.21
CA LYS A 295 32.68 -12.56 6.58
C LYS A 295 32.64 -13.80 7.44
N GLU A 296 33.04 -14.90 6.82
CA GLU A 296 33.32 -16.17 7.47
C GLU A 296 34.30 -15.95 8.64
N ARG A 297 33.83 -16.18 9.86
CA ARG A 297 34.70 -16.59 10.96
C ARG A 297 34.24 -17.97 11.40
N ALA A 298 35.00 -18.98 10.99
CA ALA A 298 34.99 -20.26 11.66
C ALA A 298 35.46 -20.03 13.10
N ASN A 299 34.54 -19.99 14.06
CA ASN A 299 34.86 -20.26 15.44
C ASN A 299 34.76 -21.77 15.62
N MET A 300 35.91 -22.41 15.81
CA MET A 300 36.01 -23.78 16.27
C MET A 300 35.58 -23.82 17.75
N GLU A 301 34.57 -24.64 18.07
CA GLU A 301 34.47 -25.30 19.38
C GLU A 301 35.14 -26.69 19.32
#